data_AF-A0A523D3E0-F1
#
_entry.id   AF-A0A523D3E0-F1
#
_cell.length_a   1.000
_cell.length_b   1.000
_cell.length_c   1.000
_cell.angle_alpha   90.00
_cell.angle_beta   90.00
_cell.angle_gamma   90.00
#
_symmetry.space_group_name_H-M   'P 1'
#
loop_
_entity.id
_entity.type
_entity.pdbx_description
1 polymer ?
#
loop_
_entity_poly.entity_id
_entity_poly.type
_entity_poly.pdbx_seq_one_letter_code
_entity_poly.pdbx_strand_id
1 'polypeptide(L)'
;MAHARLRLLATPRTMPLRPWKFTDIIASLLRAAGPNVAALAASDGVARASADTCSGKLAAYRRLPRPVKLSVAGGPATLRSPCGGGAAIIHILPSPAWQEHSLTGRLQGPCTAEISMEIDRIQEALREEGIDGWLLYDFHGLNPVATSLIGFPADKFMTRRWYYFIPTEGTPMGLFHAIEWSHFQHLPGERITYRSWKEIEGGLTRILGGASRIAMEYSPECAIPYVSRVDAGTIELVRRLGPEVVTSADLVSAFEARWTPERLESHLEAADHLHRIKDEAFEEVGRRLCGDGQTDEYTIQQFMWKRFHEAGMTSDSPPIVSVNAHSADPHFIATEKDHAQIRPGDFLLLDMWARMDRPGTVYGDITWTGYAGETIPEEHQKIFDIVRGSRDAAIAFVRSRHAAGDLPRGCEVDDVARNHIRDHGYEEQFLHRTGHSINYEVHGNGAHIDNLETKDERRILTRTCFSIEPGIYLEGRFGVRSECDVYVDEESVRVTGPLQDSVIRIPVGAAG
;
A
#
# COMPACT_ATOMS: atom_id res chain seq x y z
N MET A 1 -52.47 4.42 8.30
CA MET A 1 -52.31 3.39 7.26
C MET A 1 -51.04 2.62 7.58
N ALA A 2 -51.17 1.32 7.82
CA ALA A 2 -50.11 0.45 8.30
C ALA A 2 -49.22 -0.02 7.14
N HIS A 3 -47.90 0.07 7.28
CA HIS A 3 -46.96 -0.62 6.41
C HIS A 3 -46.31 -1.78 7.17
N ALA A 4 -46.68 -2.98 6.72
CA ALA A 4 -46.26 -4.26 7.27
C ALA A 4 -44.82 -4.60 6.86
N ARG A 5 -44.03 -5.04 7.85
CA ARG A 5 -42.74 -5.73 7.66
C ARG A 5 -43.02 -7.18 7.26
N LEU A 6 -42.46 -7.63 6.13
CA LEU A 6 -42.37 -9.06 5.80
C LEU A 6 -40.97 -9.58 6.16
N ARG A 7 -40.90 -10.44 7.16
CA ARG A 7 -39.78 -11.37 7.43
C ARG A 7 -39.98 -12.61 6.56
N LEU A 8 -38.95 -13.01 5.83
CA LEU A 8 -38.87 -14.35 5.22
C LEU A 8 -37.84 -15.17 5.98
N LEU A 9 -38.34 -16.12 6.76
CA LEU A 9 -37.60 -17.22 7.37
C LEU A 9 -37.36 -18.29 6.29
N ALA A 10 -36.11 -18.67 6.06
CA ALA A 10 -35.77 -19.86 5.28
C ALA A 10 -34.93 -20.81 6.15
N THR A 11 -35.52 -21.95 6.51
CA THR A 11 -34.84 -23.11 7.12
C THR A 11 -34.04 -23.90 6.08
N PRO A 12 -32.90 -24.51 6.44
CA PRO A 12 -32.03 -25.20 5.49
C PRO A 12 -32.58 -26.59 5.13
N ARG A 13 -32.80 -26.84 3.83
CA ARG A 13 -32.90 -28.20 3.29
C ARG A 13 -31.62 -28.52 2.53
N THR A 14 -30.96 -29.59 2.96
CA THR A 14 -29.83 -30.22 2.30
C THR A 14 -30.23 -30.74 0.91
N MET A 15 -29.48 -30.36 -0.12
CA MET A 15 -29.49 -31.00 -1.44
C MET A 15 -28.08 -31.49 -1.79
N PRO A 16 -27.94 -32.64 -2.48
CA PRO A 16 -26.63 -33.19 -2.81
C PRO A 16 -26.01 -32.43 -3.99
N LEU A 17 -24.75 -32.02 -3.84
CA LEU A 17 -23.95 -31.42 -4.90
C LEU A 17 -23.72 -32.44 -6.04
N ARG A 18 -24.19 -32.12 -7.25
CA ARG A 18 -23.70 -32.72 -8.50
C ARG A 18 -22.70 -31.76 -9.16
N PRO A 19 -21.62 -32.25 -9.78
CA PRO A 19 -20.62 -31.40 -10.42
C PRO A 19 -21.19 -30.76 -11.69
N TRP A 20 -20.96 -29.45 -11.83
CA TRP A 20 -21.38 -28.66 -13.00
C TRP A 20 -20.55 -29.06 -14.22
N LYS A 21 -21.20 -29.28 -15.36
CA LYS A 21 -20.49 -29.46 -16.64
C LYS A 21 -20.17 -28.07 -17.19
N PHE A 22 -18.98 -27.94 -17.79
CA PHE A 22 -18.42 -26.70 -18.36
C PHE A 22 -19.40 -25.94 -19.30
N THR A 23 -20.39 -26.64 -19.87
CA THR A 23 -21.45 -26.09 -20.72
C THR A 23 -22.44 -25.19 -19.97
N ASP A 24 -22.65 -25.41 -18.67
CA ASP A 24 -23.66 -24.69 -17.89
C ASP A 24 -23.18 -23.29 -17.47
N ILE A 25 -21.85 -23.10 -17.38
CA ILE A 25 -21.20 -21.83 -17.05
C ILE A 25 -21.32 -20.84 -18.22
N ILE A 26 -21.11 -21.32 -19.46
CA ILE A 26 -21.20 -20.49 -20.67
C ILE A 26 -22.65 -20.01 -20.91
N ALA A 27 -23.63 -20.87 -20.65
CA ALA A 27 -25.05 -20.51 -20.80
C ALA A 27 -25.53 -19.51 -19.72
N SER A 28 -24.83 -19.40 -18.58
CA SER A 28 -25.11 -18.40 -17.55
C SER A 28 -24.48 -17.05 -17.91
N LEU A 29 -23.24 -17.06 -18.42
CA LEU A 29 -22.52 -15.87 -18.88
C LEU A 29 -23.23 -15.20 -20.08
N LEU A 30 -23.79 -15.98 -21.01
CA LEU A 30 -24.52 -15.46 -22.16
C LEU A 30 -25.91 -14.89 -21.82
N ARG A 31 -26.46 -15.19 -20.63
CA ARG A 31 -27.73 -14.61 -20.15
C ARG A 31 -27.54 -13.35 -19.30
N ALA A 32 -26.34 -13.13 -18.76
CA ALA A 32 -26.00 -11.91 -18.01
C ALA A 32 -25.66 -10.72 -18.92
N ALA A 33 -25.30 -10.97 -20.18
CA ALA A 33 -25.11 -9.92 -21.18
C ALA A 33 -26.46 -9.58 -21.82
N GLY A 34 -27.06 -8.45 -21.41
CA GLY A 34 -28.23 -7.87 -22.07
C GLY A 34 -28.00 -7.53 -23.56
N PRO A 35 -29.04 -7.08 -24.30
CA PRO A 35 -29.14 -7.22 -25.75
C PRO A 35 -28.23 -6.32 -26.63
N ASN A 36 -27.11 -5.80 -26.12
CA ASN A 36 -26.22 -4.90 -26.87
C ASN A 36 -24.84 -5.46 -27.24
N VAL A 37 -24.71 -6.79 -27.38
CA VAL A 37 -23.51 -7.40 -28.00
C VAL A 37 -23.93 -8.45 -29.04
N ALA A 38 -24.47 -7.97 -30.15
CA ALA A 38 -24.77 -8.81 -31.32
C ALA A 38 -24.38 -8.08 -32.61
N ALA A 39 -23.07 -7.92 -32.81
CA ALA A 39 -22.48 -7.73 -34.14
C ALA A 39 -21.03 -8.23 -34.09
N LEU A 40 -20.68 -9.12 -35.02
CA LEU A 40 -19.41 -9.87 -35.16
C LEU A 40 -19.35 -11.27 -34.53
N ALA A 41 -20.23 -12.17 -34.97
CA ALA A 41 -19.92 -13.60 -35.07
C ALA A 41 -20.87 -14.26 -36.10
N ALA A 42 -20.69 -13.96 -37.39
CA ALA A 42 -21.39 -14.65 -38.47
C ALA A 42 -20.55 -14.67 -39.75
N SER A 43 -19.60 -15.62 -39.81
CA SER A 43 -18.97 -16.25 -40.99
C SER A 43 -17.74 -17.00 -40.44
N ASP A 44 -17.53 -18.31 -40.52
CA ASP A 44 -18.07 -19.35 -41.38
C ASP A 44 -17.90 -20.72 -40.69
N GLY A 45 -18.79 -21.67 -41.01
CA GLY A 45 -18.40 -23.09 -41.13
C GLY A 45 -18.56 -23.99 -39.91
N VAL A 46 -19.80 -24.35 -39.57
CA VAL A 46 -20.10 -25.53 -38.75
C VAL A 46 -19.87 -26.81 -39.58
N ALA A 47 -19.01 -27.71 -39.11
CA ALA A 47 -19.03 -29.12 -39.50
C ALA A 47 -19.08 -29.99 -38.24
N ARG A 48 -20.22 -30.68 -38.05
CA ARG A 48 -20.44 -31.72 -37.05
C ARG A 48 -19.60 -32.96 -37.41
N ALA A 49 -19.01 -33.61 -36.41
CA ALA A 49 -18.54 -35.00 -36.53
C ALA A 49 -19.09 -35.82 -35.36
N SER A 50 -19.87 -36.85 -35.69
CA SER A 50 -20.34 -37.91 -34.80
C SER A 50 -19.27 -38.99 -34.62
N ALA A 51 -19.36 -39.72 -33.52
CA ALA A 51 -18.50 -40.84 -33.16
C ALA A 51 -18.61 -42.03 -34.13
N ASP A 52 -17.48 -42.69 -34.43
CA ASP A 52 -17.37 -44.15 -34.47
C ASP A 52 -15.90 -44.67 -34.54
N THR A 53 -15.62 -45.60 -33.62
CA THR A 53 -14.72 -46.77 -33.60
C THR A 53 -13.29 -46.81 -34.20
N CYS A 54 -12.42 -47.43 -33.36
CA CYS A 54 -11.39 -48.44 -33.67
C CYS A 54 -9.92 -48.06 -33.99
N SER A 55 -9.07 -48.42 -33.02
CA SER A 55 -7.76 -49.09 -33.13
C SER A 55 -6.60 -48.44 -33.91
N GLY A 56 -5.47 -48.23 -33.20
CA GLY A 56 -4.17 -48.70 -33.69
C GLY A 56 -3.00 -47.71 -33.76
N LYS A 57 -2.01 -48.01 -32.91
CA LYS A 57 -0.54 -47.86 -33.08
C LYS A 57 0.16 -46.51 -32.84
N LEU A 58 1.07 -46.62 -31.86
CA LEU A 58 2.28 -45.83 -31.57
C LEU A 58 3.02 -45.30 -32.81
N ALA A 59 3.57 -44.07 -32.73
CA ALA A 59 5.02 -43.83 -32.66
C ALA A 59 5.41 -42.32 -32.70
N ALA A 60 6.57 -42.04 -32.08
CA ALA A 60 7.50 -40.93 -32.32
C ALA A 60 7.31 -39.57 -31.61
N TYR A 61 7.83 -39.49 -30.38
CA TYR A 61 8.35 -38.25 -29.80
C TYR A 61 9.78 -37.98 -30.33
N ARG A 62 10.00 -36.85 -31.02
CA ARG A 62 11.34 -36.28 -31.25
C ARG A 62 11.30 -34.75 -31.15
N ARG A 63 12.01 -34.24 -30.11
CA ARG A 63 12.70 -32.94 -29.94
C ARG A 63 12.17 -31.73 -30.74
N LEU A 64 11.65 -30.73 -30.03
CA LEU A 64 11.58 -29.34 -30.49
C LEU A 64 12.80 -28.54 -29.96
N PRO A 65 13.41 -27.65 -30.78
CA PRO A 65 14.60 -26.88 -30.41
C PRO A 65 14.29 -25.61 -29.59
N ARG A 66 15.31 -25.13 -28.89
CA ARG A 66 15.36 -23.90 -28.06
C ARG A 66 14.84 -22.65 -28.80
N PRO A 67 14.26 -21.65 -28.11
CA PRO A 67 13.79 -20.43 -28.75
C PRO A 67 14.97 -19.57 -29.28
N VAL A 68 14.84 -19.17 -30.54
CA VAL A 68 15.73 -18.23 -31.23
C VAL A 68 15.29 -16.80 -30.89
N LYS A 69 16.23 -15.95 -30.47
CA LYS A 69 16.04 -14.49 -30.34
C LYS A 69 15.88 -13.89 -31.75
N LEU A 70 14.78 -13.19 -32.00
CA LEU A 70 14.57 -12.37 -33.19
C LEU A 70 14.75 -10.89 -32.81
N SER A 71 15.81 -10.26 -33.34
CA SER A 71 15.98 -8.81 -33.33
C SER A 71 15.19 -8.21 -34.49
N VAL A 72 14.38 -7.18 -34.24
CA VAL A 72 13.67 -6.46 -35.30
C VAL A 72 14.47 -5.21 -35.66
N ALA A 73 15.07 -5.21 -36.85
CA ALA A 73 15.55 -4.01 -37.55
C ALA A 73 14.50 -3.62 -38.61
N GLY A 74 14.21 -2.33 -38.72
CA GLY A 74 13.02 -1.76 -39.35
C GLY A 74 12.88 -1.89 -40.88
N GLY A 75 11.63 -1.72 -41.33
CA GLY A 75 11.21 -1.58 -42.73
C GLY A 75 9.95 -2.41 -43.05
N PRO A 76 8.92 -1.87 -43.76
CA PRO A 76 7.68 -2.60 -44.00
C PRO A 76 7.84 -3.62 -45.14
N ALA A 77 7.51 -4.89 -44.85
CA ALA A 77 7.45 -5.95 -45.85
C ALA A 77 6.00 -6.14 -46.36
N THR A 78 5.78 -5.94 -47.65
CA THR A 78 4.51 -6.28 -48.35
C THR A 78 4.49 -7.74 -48.78
N LEU A 79 3.49 -8.51 -48.33
CA LEU A 79 3.16 -9.84 -48.84
C LEU A 79 1.91 -9.77 -49.73
N ARG A 80 2.01 -10.20 -51.00
CA ARG A 80 0.90 -10.32 -51.94
C ARG A 80 0.39 -11.75 -51.98
N SER A 81 -0.93 -11.94 -51.89
CA SER A 81 -1.62 -13.22 -52.16
C SER A 81 -1.99 -13.31 -53.66
N PRO A 82 -1.82 -14.47 -54.33
CA PRO A 82 -2.21 -14.66 -55.70
C PRO A 82 -3.61 -15.29 -55.79
N CYS A 83 -4.67 -14.52 -55.55
CA CYS A 83 -6.05 -14.82 -55.97
C CYS A 83 -6.84 -13.50 -55.97
N GLY A 84 -7.44 -13.15 -57.10
CA GLY A 84 -8.07 -11.85 -57.33
C GLY A 84 -9.38 -11.65 -56.54
N GLY A 85 -9.51 -10.46 -55.95
CA GLY A 85 -10.75 -9.95 -55.34
C GLY A 85 -10.48 -8.92 -54.25
N GLY A 86 -10.63 -7.63 -54.56
CA GLY A 86 -10.78 -6.51 -53.61
C GLY A 86 -9.60 -6.21 -52.67
N ALA A 87 -8.81 -5.19 -52.98
CA ALA A 87 -7.84 -4.64 -52.03
C ALA A 87 -8.55 -3.84 -50.93
N ALA A 88 -8.60 -4.36 -49.70
CA ALA A 88 -8.85 -3.57 -48.50
C ALA A 88 -7.49 -3.15 -47.91
N ILE A 89 -7.19 -1.85 -47.92
CA ILE A 89 -6.04 -1.28 -47.21
C ILE A 89 -6.48 -1.16 -45.75
N ILE A 90 -6.02 -2.08 -44.90
CA ILE A 90 -6.15 -1.95 -43.45
C ILE A 90 -4.94 -1.15 -42.98
N HIS A 91 -5.14 0.11 -42.61
CA HIS A 91 -4.16 0.86 -41.83
C HIS A 91 -4.16 0.30 -40.41
N ILE A 92 -3.20 -0.59 -40.13
CA ILE A 92 -2.83 -0.89 -38.75
C ILE A 92 -1.97 0.29 -38.29
N LEU A 93 -2.63 1.31 -37.72
CA LEU A 93 -1.91 2.30 -36.94
C LEU A 93 -1.26 1.57 -35.76
N PRO A 94 0.05 1.76 -35.50
CA PRO A 94 0.63 1.23 -34.28
C PRO A 94 -0.17 1.81 -33.12
N SER A 95 -0.73 0.94 -32.29
CA SER A 95 -1.17 1.30 -30.94
C SER A 95 -0.08 2.16 -30.32
N PRO A 96 -0.41 3.26 -29.61
CA PRO A 96 0.61 3.97 -28.85
C PRO A 96 1.30 2.91 -28.00
N ALA A 97 2.63 2.88 -28.14
CA ALA A 97 3.48 2.02 -27.35
C ALA A 97 3.00 2.13 -25.90
N TRP A 98 2.57 1.01 -25.33
CA TRP A 98 2.74 0.84 -23.90
C TRP A 98 4.23 1.12 -23.67
N GLN A 99 4.54 2.33 -23.22
CA GLN A 99 5.82 2.62 -22.63
C GLN A 99 5.96 1.57 -21.55
N GLU A 100 6.85 0.60 -21.78
CA GLU A 100 7.47 -0.15 -20.72
C GLU A 100 8.11 0.91 -19.81
N HIS A 101 7.32 1.42 -18.86
CA HIS A 101 7.86 1.90 -17.61
C HIS A 101 8.60 0.69 -17.07
N SER A 102 9.91 0.72 -17.27
CA SER A 102 10.81 -0.27 -16.74
C SER A 102 10.49 -0.43 -15.27
N LEU A 103 9.95 -1.58 -14.89
CA LEU A 103 9.79 -2.03 -13.51
C LEU A 103 11.15 -2.25 -12.81
N THR A 104 12.24 -1.68 -13.34
CA THR A 104 13.59 -1.69 -12.79
C THR A 104 13.88 -0.46 -11.92
N GLY A 105 12.90 0.42 -11.70
CA GLY A 105 13.03 1.55 -10.78
C GLY A 105 12.71 1.26 -9.30
N ARG A 106 12.31 0.03 -8.95
CA ARG A 106 11.70 -0.29 -7.63
C ARG A 106 12.58 -1.06 -6.64
N LEU A 107 13.89 -1.08 -6.80
CA LEU A 107 14.79 -1.68 -5.81
C LEU A 107 16.07 -0.84 -5.68
N GLN A 108 15.93 0.42 -5.24
CA GLN A 108 16.99 0.96 -4.41
C GLN A 108 16.73 0.44 -3.00
N GLY A 109 17.20 -0.79 -2.75
CA GLY A 109 17.21 -1.37 -1.42
C GLY A 109 17.94 -0.48 -0.41
N PRO A 110 17.83 -0.80 0.89
CA PRO A 110 18.46 -0.01 1.92
C PRO A 110 19.95 0.18 1.64
N CYS A 111 20.44 1.38 1.95
CA CYS A 111 21.84 1.79 1.87
C CYS A 111 22.75 0.65 2.36
N THR A 112 23.85 0.40 1.66
CA THR A 112 24.87 -0.64 1.92
C THR A 112 25.66 -0.41 3.22
N ALA A 113 25.03 0.12 4.26
CA ALA A 113 25.45 -0.18 5.62
C ALA A 113 25.22 -1.68 5.81
N GLU A 114 26.22 -2.39 6.34
CA GLU A 114 26.05 -3.79 6.73
C GLU A 114 24.85 -3.88 7.70
N ILE A 115 23.68 -4.28 7.18
CA ILE A 115 22.52 -4.62 8.03
C ILE A 115 22.89 -5.94 8.69
N SER A 116 23.67 -5.86 9.75
CA SER A 116 23.80 -6.95 10.69
C SER A 116 22.46 -7.05 11.40
N MET A 117 21.74 -8.13 11.17
CA MET A 117 20.56 -8.47 11.98
C MET A 117 20.89 -8.35 13.46
N GLU A 118 20.09 -7.56 14.17
CA GLU A 118 20.25 -7.30 15.61
C GLU A 118 19.65 -8.46 16.42
N ILE A 119 20.24 -9.67 16.29
CA ILE A 119 19.75 -10.90 16.92
C ILE A 119 19.46 -10.70 18.41
N ASP A 120 20.38 -10.08 19.15
CA ASP A 120 20.23 -9.87 20.59
C ASP A 120 18.99 -9.02 20.92
N ARG A 121 18.65 -8.03 20.07
CA ARG A 121 17.44 -7.21 20.24
C ARG A 121 16.19 -7.95 19.83
N ILE A 122 16.24 -8.77 18.78
CA ILE A 122 15.13 -9.65 18.41
C ILE A 122 14.83 -10.62 19.56
N GLN A 123 15.86 -11.18 20.17
CA GLN A 123 15.74 -12.07 21.33
C GLN A 123 15.17 -11.36 22.56
N GLU A 124 15.58 -10.12 22.85
CA GLU A 124 14.95 -9.30 23.89
C GLU A 124 13.47 -9.08 23.62
N ALA A 125 13.10 -8.63 22.41
CA ALA A 125 11.71 -8.39 22.05
C ALA A 125 10.85 -9.67 22.14
N LEU A 126 11.39 -10.82 21.73
CA LEU A 126 10.70 -12.10 21.88
C LEU A 126 10.49 -12.48 23.36
N ARG A 127 11.46 -12.19 24.24
CA ARG A 127 11.32 -12.39 25.70
C ARG A 127 10.25 -11.50 26.30
N GLU A 128 10.24 -10.22 25.93
CA GLU A 128 9.23 -9.24 26.38
C GLU A 128 7.80 -9.68 25.98
N GLU A 129 7.64 -10.26 24.79
CA GLU A 129 6.35 -10.75 24.28
C GLU A 129 5.97 -12.17 24.76
N GLY A 130 6.87 -12.85 25.48
CA GLY A 130 6.68 -14.25 25.89
C GLY A 130 6.53 -15.19 24.69
N ILE A 131 7.35 -15.01 23.66
CA ILE A 131 7.38 -15.80 22.43
C ILE A 131 8.69 -16.59 22.38
N ASP A 132 8.65 -17.89 22.08
CA ASP A 132 9.82 -18.76 22.13
C ASP A 132 10.76 -18.58 20.93
N GLY A 133 10.28 -17.99 19.85
CA GLY A 133 11.09 -17.61 18.70
C GLY A 133 10.31 -17.02 17.54
N TRP A 134 11.03 -16.42 16.59
CA TRP A 134 10.49 -15.90 15.34
C TRP A 134 10.90 -16.79 14.18
N LEU A 135 9.92 -17.41 13.51
CA LEU A 135 10.16 -18.19 12.30
C LEU A 135 9.89 -17.33 11.06
N LEU A 136 10.96 -16.81 10.47
CA LEU A 136 10.91 -16.14 9.18
C LEU A 136 10.76 -17.17 8.06
N TYR A 137 9.93 -16.86 7.08
CA TYR A 137 9.65 -17.71 5.93
C TYR A 137 9.43 -16.85 4.69
N ASP A 138 9.95 -17.33 3.56
CA ASP A 138 9.56 -16.79 2.27
C ASP A 138 9.65 -17.82 1.11
N PHE A 139 8.92 -17.51 0.04
CA PHE A 139 8.92 -18.18 -1.25
C PHE A 139 8.68 -17.15 -2.37
N HIS A 140 9.69 -16.92 -3.22
CA HIS A 140 9.58 -15.96 -4.34
C HIS A 140 9.23 -14.51 -3.94
N GLY A 141 9.63 -14.05 -2.75
CA GLY A 141 9.35 -12.67 -2.32
C GLY A 141 7.90 -12.46 -1.87
N LEU A 142 7.20 -13.53 -1.50
CA LEU A 142 5.87 -13.47 -0.89
C LEU A 142 5.87 -12.65 0.41
N ASN A 143 6.97 -12.72 1.15
CA ASN A 143 7.16 -12.08 2.45
C ASN A 143 8.31 -11.05 2.40
N PRO A 144 8.04 -9.81 1.95
CA PRO A 144 9.05 -8.76 1.87
C PRO A 144 9.64 -8.40 3.25
N VAL A 145 8.84 -8.51 4.32
CA VAL A 145 9.29 -8.27 5.71
C VAL A 145 10.41 -9.24 6.08
N ALA A 146 10.21 -10.54 5.83
CA ALA A 146 11.26 -11.53 6.09
C ALA A 146 12.53 -11.24 5.27
N THR A 147 12.41 -10.83 4.00
CA THR A 147 13.57 -10.50 3.18
C THR A 147 14.32 -9.26 3.63
N SER A 148 13.59 -8.23 4.09
CA SER A 148 14.13 -7.00 4.63
C SER A 148 14.93 -7.28 5.91
N LEU A 149 14.30 -7.99 6.87
CA LEU A 149 14.90 -8.33 8.15
C LEU A 149 16.21 -9.11 8.01
N ILE A 150 16.28 -10.05 7.06
CA ILE A 150 17.49 -10.84 6.86
C ILE A 150 18.55 -10.14 5.99
N GLY A 151 18.27 -8.92 5.52
CA GLY A 151 19.12 -8.21 4.57
C GLY A 151 19.39 -9.04 3.31
N PHE A 152 18.34 -9.62 2.70
CA PHE A 152 18.52 -10.52 1.56
C PHE A 152 19.23 -9.78 0.40
N PRO A 153 20.28 -10.35 -0.22
CA PRO A 153 21.06 -9.63 -1.22
C PRO A 153 20.24 -9.33 -2.49
N ALA A 154 20.19 -8.06 -2.87
CA ALA A 154 19.39 -7.58 -4.02
C ALA A 154 19.83 -8.15 -5.38
N ASP A 155 21.06 -8.66 -5.49
CA ASP A 155 21.61 -9.26 -6.71
C ASP A 155 21.31 -10.78 -6.84
N LYS A 156 20.65 -11.38 -5.85
CA LYS A 156 20.33 -12.81 -5.83
C LYS A 156 18.87 -13.07 -6.16
N PHE A 157 18.63 -14.20 -6.81
CA PHE A 157 17.28 -14.73 -7.00
C PHE A 157 16.93 -15.70 -5.88
N MET A 158 15.63 -15.84 -5.64
CA MET A 158 15.09 -16.71 -4.61
C MET A 158 13.91 -17.46 -5.19
N THR A 159 14.14 -18.73 -5.52
CA THR A 159 13.14 -19.55 -6.22
C THR A 159 12.74 -20.78 -5.43
N ARG A 160 13.30 -20.98 -4.23
CA ARG A 160 12.95 -22.06 -3.31
C ARG A 160 12.52 -21.47 -1.97
N ARG A 161 11.73 -22.27 -1.24
CA ARG A 161 11.34 -21.95 0.14
C ARG A 161 12.57 -21.93 1.04
N TRP A 162 12.56 -21.06 2.03
CA TRP A 162 13.52 -21.08 3.11
C TRP A 162 12.84 -20.71 4.43
N TYR A 163 13.48 -21.11 5.51
CA TYR A 163 13.04 -20.82 6.86
C TYR A 163 14.23 -20.38 7.68
N TYR A 164 14.05 -19.39 8.53
CA TYR A 164 15.08 -18.93 9.44
C TYR A 164 14.45 -18.67 10.80
N PHE A 165 14.86 -19.46 11.78
CA PHE A 165 14.32 -19.42 13.14
C PHE A 165 15.29 -18.69 14.06
N ILE A 166 14.80 -17.63 14.70
CA ILE A 166 15.50 -16.90 15.75
C ILE A 166 14.84 -17.28 17.08
N PRO A 167 15.47 -18.16 17.89
CA PRO A 167 14.91 -18.51 19.19
C PRO A 167 15.03 -17.33 20.16
N THR A 168 14.18 -17.25 21.17
CA THR A 168 14.26 -16.26 22.25
C THR A 168 15.61 -16.29 22.97
N GLU A 169 16.22 -17.48 23.07
CA GLU A 169 17.56 -17.67 23.62
C GLU A 169 18.35 -18.67 22.77
N GLY A 170 19.64 -18.40 22.58
CA GLY A 170 20.55 -19.30 21.88
C GLY A 170 20.77 -18.95 20.41
N THR A 171 21.25 -19.93 19.65
CA THR A 171 21.75 -19.71 18.29
C THR A 171 20.63 -19.81 17.26
N PRO A 172 20.46 -18.80 16.38
CA PRO A 172 19.55 -18.92 15.24
C PRO A 172 19.83 -20.11 14.34
N MET A 173 18.81 -20.63 13.67
CA MET A 173 18.93 -21.79 12.79
C MET A 173 18.19 -21.58 11.47
N GLY A 174 18.89 -21.80 10.36
CA GLY A 174 18.31 -21.73 9.02
C GLY A 174 18.06 -23.10 8.40
N LEU A 175 16.96 -23.22 7.65
CA LEU A 175 16.63 -24.37 6.82
C LEU A 175 16.48 -23.91 5.37
N PHE A 176 17.46 -24.27 4.53
CA PHE A 176 17.58 -23.77 3.16
C PHE A 176 17.58 -24.90 2.14
N HIS A 177 17.08 -24.64 0.93
CA HIS A 177 17.19 -25.62 -0.15
C HIS A 177 18.66 -25.77 -0.55
N ALA A 178 19.12 -27.00 -0.80
CA ALA A 178 20.50 -27.32 -1.17
C ALA A 178 21.02 -26.66 -2.47
N ILE A 179 20.16 -25.98 -3.23
CA ILE A 179 20.51 -25.27 -4.48
C ILE A 179 20.85 -23.80 -4.18
N GLU A 180 20.17 -23.18 -3.21
CA GLU A 180 20.21 -21.74 -2.96
C GLU A 180 20.76 -21.39 -1.56
N TRP A 181 21.20 -22.38 -0.77
CA TRP A 181 21.70 -22.16 0.59
C TRP A 181 22.85 -21.15 0.68
N SER A 182 23.68 -21.04 -0.37
CA SER A 182 24.81 -20.14 -0.40
C SER A 182 24.40 -18.66 -0.41
N HIS A 183 23.13 -18.34 -0.74
CA HIS A 183 22.60 -16.98 -0.66
C HIS A 183 22.42 -16.49 0.78
N PHE A 184 22.52 -17.39 1.77
CA PHE A 184 22.25 -17.14 3.19
C PHE A 184 23.51 -17.30 4.07
N GLN A 185 24.71 -17.20 3.47
CA GLN A 185 25.98 -17.33 4.18
C GLN A 185 26.28 -16.17 5.12
N HIS A 186 25.66 -15.01 4.89
CA HIS A 186 25.79 -13.84 5.75
C HIS A 186 24.98 -13.97 7.05
N LEU A 187 23.94 -14.82 7.07
CA LEU A 187 23.08 -14.97 8.25
C LEU A 187 23.82 -15.67 9.40
N PRO A 188 23.68 -15.21 10.66
CA PRO A 188 24.31 -15.87 11.79
C PRO A 188 23.66 -17.23 12.08
N GLY A 189 24.40 -18.07 12.81
CA GLY A 189 23.89 -19.32 13.37
C GLY A 189 24.07 -20.57 12.49
N GLU A 190 23.37 -21.63 12.88
CA GLU A 190 23.48 -22.95 12.23
C GLU A 190 22.64 -23.04 10.96
N ARG A 191 23.04 -23.91 10.03
CA ARG A 191 22.35 -24.09 8.75
C ARG A 191 22.12 -25.56 8.45
N ILE A 192 20.89 -25.89 8.10
CA ILE A 192 20.46 -27.21 7.64
C ILE A 192 20.05 -27.07 6.18
N THR A 193 20.42 -28.04 5.36
CA THR A 193 19.99 -28.08 3.96
C THR A 193 18.96 -29.17 3.73
N TYR A 194 18.00 -28.90 2.84
CA TYR A 194 17.02 -29.88 2.38
C TYR A 194 17.01 -29.99 0.84
N ARG A 195 16.58 -31.14 0.33
CA ARG A 195 16.43 -31.47 -1.10
C ARG A 195 15.04 -31.99 -1.43
N SER A 196 14.38 -32.62 -0.45
CA SER A 196 13.03 -33.19 -0.61
C SER A 196 12.04 -32.57 0.38
N TRP A 197 10.75 -32.63 0.04
CA TRP A 197 9.70 -32.15 0.94
C TRP A 197 9.65 -32.91 2.28
N LYS A 198 10.07 -34.18 2.30
CA LYS A 198 10.18 -34.99 3.53
C LYS A 198 11.25 -34.45 4.48
N GLU A 199 12.36 -33.96 3.93
CA GLU A 199 13.44 -33.34 4.71
C GLU A 199 13.02 -31.98 5.28
N ILE A 200 12.02 -31.30 4.70
CA ILE A 200 11.49 -30.04 5.26
C ILE A 200 10.85 -30.29 6.64
N GLU A 201 10.00 -31.31 6.78
CA GLU A 201 9.31 -31.58 8.05
C GLU A 201 10.31 -31.90 9.18
N GLY A 202 11.30 -32.77 8.90
CA GLY A 202 12.36 -33.09 9.85
C GLY A 202 13.28 -31.90 10.15
N GLY A 203 13.58 -31.09 9.13
CA GLY A 203 14.35 -29.85 9.27
C GLY A 203 13.64 -28.81 10.14
N LEU A 204 12.35 -28.57 9.89
CA LEU A 204 11.52 -27.65 10.67
C LEU A 204 11.42 -28.10 12.13
N THR A 205 11.13 -29.38 12.36
CA THR A 205 11.09 -29.95 13.72
C THR A 205 12.41 -29.71 14.46
N ARG A 206 13.54 -29.85 13.76
CA ARG A 206 14.86 -29.62 14.35
C ARG A 206 15.14 -28.16 14.64
N ILE A 207 14.88 -27.23 13.71
CA ILE A 207 15.17 -25.81 13.94
C ILE A 207 14.23 -25.20 14.98
N LEU A 208 12.98 -25.66 15.08
CA LEU A 208 12.02 -25.16 16.06
C LEU A 208 12.36 -25.60 17.49
N GLY A 209 13.18 -26.65 17.67
CA GLY A 209 13.77 -27.00 18.96
C GLY A 209 12.79 -27.31 20.11
N GLY A 210 11.51 -27.52 19.83
CA GLY A 210 10.46 -27.69 20.84
C GLY A 210 9.79 -26.39 21.31
N ALA A 211 9.99 -25.27 20.61
CA ALA A 211 9.26 -24.03 20.84
C ALA A 211 7.74 -24.27 20.85
N SER A 212 7.06 -23.74 21.87
CA SER A 212 5.62 -23.90 22.05
C SER A 212 4.84 -22.76 21.41
N ARG A 213 5.39 -21.54 21.39
CA ARG A 213 4.76 -20.35 20.83
C ARG A 213 5.74 -19.60 19.94
N ILE A 214 5.45 -19.49 18.64
CA ILE A 214 6.34 -18.82 17.68
C ILE A 214 5.63 -17.70 16.93
N ALA A 215 6.36 -16.62 16.67
CA ALA A 215 5.91 -15.55 15.79
C ALA A 215 6.18 -15.88 14.33
N MET A 216 5.25 -15.49 13.46
CA MET A 216 5.40 -15.48 12.00
C MET A 216 4.66 -14.26 11.44
N GLU A 217 4.94 -13.86 10.20
CA GLU A 217 4.16 -12.86 9.43
C GLU A 217 2.78 -13.42 9.08
N TYR A 218 1.99 -13.58 10.13
CA TYR A 218 0.65 -14.10 10.19
C TYR A 218 -0.22 -13.04 10.85
N SER A 219 -1.40 -12.78 10.29
CA SER A 219 -2.41 -11.93 10.93
C SER A 219 -3.70 -12.72 11.06
N PRO A 220 -4.20 -12.98 12.29
CA PRO A 220 -5.50 -13.60 12.50
C PRO A 220 -6.58 -12.88 11.70
N GLU A 221 -7.39 -13.65 10.97
CA GLU A 221 -8.49 -13.13 10.14
C GLU A 221 -8.07 -12.08 9.09
N CYS A 222 -6.77 -12.02 8.75
CA CYS A 222 -6.21 -10.97 7.91
C CYS A 222 -6.47 -9.56 8.47
N ALA A 223 -6.53 -9.41 9.80
CA ALA A 223 -6.78 -8.13 10.45
C ALA A 223 -5.76 -7.06 10.02
N ILE A 224 -4.50 -7.44 9.77
CA ILE A 224 -3.42 -6.58 9.29
C ILE A 224 -2.83 -7.17 7.99
N PRO A 225 -3.29 -6.73 6.81
CA PRO A 225 -2.80 -7.25 5.53
C PRO A 225 -1.29 -7.07 5.33
N TYR A 226 -0.70 -6.00 5.88
CA TYR A 226 0.75 -5.74 5.82
C TYR A 226 1.58 -6.84 6.47
N VAL A 227 1.05 -7.50 7.50
CA VAL A 227 1.71 -8.58 8.24
C VAL A 227 1.26 -9.96 7.76
N SER A 228 0.12 -10.09 7.08
CA SER A 228 -0.41 -11.38 6.59
C SER A 228 0.34 -11.90 5.35
N ARG A 229 1.60 -12.29 5.50
CA ARG A 229 2.49 -12.65 4.37
C ARG A 229 2.75 -14.14 4.23
N VAL A 230 2.65 -14.93 5.29
CA VAL A 230 2.89 -16.39 5.22
C VAL A 230 1.66 -17.09 4.66
N ASP A 231 1.86 -17.95 3.66
CA ASP A 231 0.76 -18.71 3.06
C ASP A 231 0.11 -19.69 4.05
N ALA A 232 -1.20 -19.88 3.91
CA ALA A 232 -1.98 -20.72 4.82
C ALA A 232 -1.44 -22.15 4.92
N GLY A 233 -0.96 -22.73 3.81
CA GLY A 233 -0.40 -24.09 3.80
C GLY A 233 0.88 -24.22 4.62
N THR A 234 1.71 -23.18 4.63
CA THR A 234 2.90 -23.10 5.49
C THR A 234 2.51 -22.93 6.96
N ILE A 235 1.51 -22.11 7.28
CA ILE A 235 0.97 -21.99 8.65
C ILE A 235 0.42 -23.33 9.14
N GLU A 236 -0.35 -24.04 8.32
CA GLU A 236 -0.86 -25.39 8.62
C GLU A 236 0.26 -26.39 8.88
N LEU A 237 1.31 -26.36 8.05
CA LEU A 237 2.50 -27.20 8.21
C LEU A 237 3.15 -26.95 9.58
N VAL A 238 3.41 -25.69 9.92
CA VAL A 238 4.07 -25.31 11.18
C VAL A 238 3.22 -25.71 12.39
N ARG A 239 1.91 -25.39 12.39
CA ARG A 239 0.99 -25.77 13.47
C ARG A 239 0.93 -27.29 13.69
N ARG A 240 0.95 -28.08 12.61
CA ARG A 240 0.98 -29.55 12.69
C ARG A 240 2.23 -30.08 13.40
N LEU A 241 3.33 -29.34 13.39
CA LEU A 241 4.58 -29.74 14.06
C LEU A 241 4.56 -29.44 15.58
N GLY A 242 3.54 -28.74 16.09
CA GLY A 242 3.34 -28.52 17.53
C GLY A 242 3.18 -27.06 17.97
N PRO A 243 3.98 -26.10 17.47
CA PRO A 243 3.91 -24.73 17.98
C PRO A 243 2.57 -24.04 17.69
N GLU A 244 2.12 -23.23 18.64
CA GLU A 244 1.17 -22.16 18.40
C GLU A 244 1.83 -21.08 17.55
N VAL A 245 1.21 -20.73 16.42
CA VAL A 245 1.66 -19.63 15.57
C VAL A 245 0.90 -18.37 15.93
N VAL A 246 1.62 -17.38 16.45
CA VAL A 246 1.12 -16.05 16.79
C VAL A 246 1.59 -15.00 15.78
N THR A 247 0.93 -13.85 15.78
CA THR A 247 1.29 -12.74 14.89
C THR A 247 2.63 -12.12 15.26
N SER A 248 3.43 -11.76 14.25
CA SER A 248 4.64 -10.95 14.41
C SER A 248 4.36 -9.44 14.35
N ALA A 249 3.10 -8.99 14.31
CA ALA A 249 2.74 -7.60 13.99
C ALA A 249 3.49 -6.51 14.80
N ASP A 250 3.61 -6.69 16.11
CA ASP A 250 4.37 -5.76 16.96
C ASP A 250 5.89 -5.91 16.79
N LEU A 251 6.39 -7.12 16.53
CA LEU A 251 7.80 -7.36 16.20
C LEU A 251 8.16 -6.68 14.87
N VAL A 252 7.32 -6.82 13.85
CA VAL A 252 7.48 -6.12 12.57
C VAL A 252 7.54 -4.61 12.81
N SER A 253 6.63 -4.06 13.61
CA SER A 253 6.67 -2.64 13.97
C SER A 253 7.97 -2.26 14.69
N ALA A 254 8.48 -3.10 15.58
CA ALA A 254 9.70 -2.83 16.34
C ALA A 254 10.97 -2.80 15.47
N PHE A 255 11.05 -3.61 14.42
CA PHE A 255 12.26 -3.76 13.60
C PHE A 255 12.18 -3.07 12.24
N GLU A 256 10.99 -2.90 11.66
CA GLU A 256 10.82 -2.19 10.38
C GLU A 256 10.49 -0.72 10.59
N ALA A 257 9.71 -0.35 11.63
CA ALA A 257 9.13 1.00 11.75
C ALA A 257 9.90 1.96 12.67
N ARG A 258 10.81 1.47 13.53
CA ARG A 258 11.57 2.34 14.43
C ARG A 258 12.66 3.11 13.69
N TRP A 259 12.75 4.40 13.98
CA TRP A 259 13.70 5.32 13.39
C TRP A 259 14.96 5.45 14.24
N THR A 260 16.09 5.60 13.55
CA THR A 260 17.33 6.08 14.15
C THR A 260 17.29 7.61 14.26
N PRO A 261 18.19 8.23 15.05
CA PRO A 261 18.31 9.69 15.09
C PRO A 261 18.54 10.31 13.70
N GLU A 262 19.29 9.64 12.81
CA GLU A 262 19.55 10.12 11.45
C GLU A 262 18.30 10.11 10.58
N ARG A 263 17.42 9.10 10.74
CA ARG A 263 16.13 9.06 10.06
C ARG A 263 15.22 10.18 10.54
N LEU A 264 15.15 10.41 11.85
CA LEU A 264 14.40 11.53 12.42
C LEU A 264 14.91 12.88 11.88
N GLU A 265 16.23 13.09 11.82
CA GLU A 265 16.78 14.33 11.26
C GLU A 265 16.40 14.50 9.79
N SER A 266 16.50 13.43 8.99
CA SER A 266 16.10 13.48 7.58
C SER A 266 14.60 13.78 7.37
N HIS A 267 13.76 13.30 8.28
CA HIS A 267 12.33 13.60 8.31
C HIS A 267 12.09 15.08 8.63
N LEU A 268 12.77 15.63 9.64
CA LEU A 268 12.62 17.02 10.03
C LEU A 268 13.08 17.98 8.91
N GLU A 269 14.16 17.63 8.20
CA GLU A 269 14.59 18.35 6.99
C GLU A 269 13.52 18.28 5.90
N ALA A 270 12.98 17.09 5.62
CA ALA A 270 11.92 16.92 4.63
C ALA A 270 10.67 17.73 5.00
N ALA A 271 10.22 17.64 6.26
CA ALA A 271 9.08 18.37 6.78
C ALA A 271 9.28 19.89 6.65
N ASP A 272 10.46 20.44 6.96
CA ASP A 272 10.77 21.86 6.78
C ASP A 272 10.61 22.29 5.31
N HIS A 273 11.10 21.47 4.36
CA HIS A 273 10.89 21.71 2.94
C HIS A 273 9.42 21.65 2.53
N LEU A 274 8.66 20.64 2.98
CA LEU A 274 7.23 20.53 2.67
C LEU A 274 6.44 21.76 3.13
N HIS A 275 6.67 22.23 4.36
CA HIS A 275 5.98 23.40 4.88
C HIS A 275 6.30 24.68 4.10
N ARG A 276 7.57 24.87 3.72
CA ARG A 276 7.97 26.00 2.86
C ARG A 276 7.29 25.94 1.50
N ILE A 277 7.27 24.76 0.88
CA ILE A 277 6.70 24.56 -0.46
C ILE A 277 5.18 24.73 -0.45
N LYS A 278 4.52 24.28 0.62
CA LYS A 278 3.11 24.57 0.87
C LYS A 278 2.84 26.08 0.92
N ASP A 279 3.63 26.84 1.69
CA ASP A 279 3.47 28.30 1.78
C ASP A 279 3.68 28.96 0.41
N GLU A 280 4.76 28.58 -0.30
CA GLU A 280 5.02 29.04 -1.67
C GLU A 280 3.89 28.69 -2.65
N ALA A 281 3.24 27.54 -2.51
CA ALA A 281 2.14 27.12 -3.36
C ALA A 281 0.89 27.98 -3.15
N PHE A 282 0.52 28.27 -1.90
CA PHE A 282 -0.59 29.19 -1.61
C PHE A 282 -0.28 30.61 -2.08
N GLU A 283 0.96 31.08 -1.90
CA GLU A 283 1.42 32.37 -2.43
C GLU A 283 1.36 32.42 -3.96
N GLU A 284 1.76 31.35 -4.65
CA GLU A 284 1.72 31.25 -6.11
C GLU A 284 0.28 31.28 -6.64
N VAL A 285 -0.66 30.60 -5.96
CA VAL A 285 -2.09 30.71 -6.27
C VAL A 285 -2.54 32.18 -6.15
N GLY A 286 -2.24 32.83 -5.03
CA GLY A 286 -2.63 34.23 -4.80
C GLY A 286 -2.03 35.19 -5.83
N ARG A 287 -0.74 35.02 -6.15
CA ARG A 287 -0.03 35.81 -7.17
C ARG A 287 -0.71 35.71 -8.54
N ARG A 288 -1.14 34.51 -8.93
CA ARG A 288 -1.84 34.28 -10.21
C ARG A 288 -3.25 34.86 -10.22
N LEU A 289 -3.99 34.68 -9.12
CA LEU A 289 -5.34 35.22 -8.97
C LEU A 289 -5.36 36.76 -8.90
N CYS A 290 -4.29 37.39 -8.42
CA CYS A 290 -4.12 38.85 -8.45
C CYS A 290 -3.58 39.38 -9.80
N GLY A 291 -3.03 38.50 -10.63
CA GLY A 291 -2.46 38.82 -11.93
C GLY A 291 -3.48 38.70 -13.07
N ASP A 292 -3.22 37.78 -14.01
CA ASP A 292 -4.09 37.50 -15.15
C ASP A 292 -5.29 36.60 -14.80
N GLY A 293 -5.36 36.09 -13.56
CA GLY A 293 -6.46 35.28 -13.06
C GLY A 293 -6.49 33.86 -13.62
N GLN A 294 -5.40 33.38 -14.24
CA GLN A 294 -5.36 32.05 -14.87
C GLN A 294 -4.42 31.10 -14.12
N THR A 295 -5.02 30.13 -13.42
CA THR A 295 -4.32 28.98 -12.85
C THR A 295 -5.26 27.82 -12.65
N ASP A 296 -4.70 26.62 -12.57
CA ASP A 296 -5.41 25.37 -12.32
C ASP A 296 -4.62 24.48 -11.37
N GLU A 297 -5.28 23.40 -10.92
CA GLU A 297 -4.69 22.39 -10.03
C GLU A 297 -3.40 21.82 -10.60
N TYR A 298 -3.38 21.45 -11.88
CA TYR A 298 -2.22 20.84 -12.52
C TYR A 298 -1.03 21.81 -12.57
N THR A 299 -1.26 23.08 -12.87
CA THR A 299 -0.21 24.11 -12.88
C THR A 299 0.44 24.27 -11.50
N ILE A 300 -0.36 24.30 -10.43
CA ILE A 300 0.17 24.41 -9.06
C ILE A 300 0.84 23.12 -8.61
N GLN A 301 0.29 21.96 -8.98
CA GLN A 301 0.94 20.67 -8.75
C GLN A 301 2.32 20.62 -9.39
N GLN A 302 2.44 21.01 -10.66
CA GLN A 302 3.73 21.03 -11.37
C GLN A 302 4.70 22.05 -10.77
N PHE A 303 4.21 23.17 -10.26
CA PHE A 303 5.01 24.12 -9.48
C PHE A 303 5.59 23.44 -8.22
N MET A 304 4.75 22.80 -7.40
CA MET A 304 5.18 22.09 -6.19
C MET A 304 6.14 20.94 -6.52
N TRP A 305 5.84 20.18 -7.57
CA TRP A 305 6.68 19.07 -8.03
C TRP A 305 8.07 19.57 -8.43
N LYS A 306 8.15 20.71 -9.13
CA LYS A 306 9.42 21.35 -9.44
C LYS A 306 10.17 21.76 -8.16
N ARG A 307 9.47 22.30 -7.16
CA ARG A 307 10.08 22.68 -5.88
C ARG A 307 10.66 21.49 -5.12
N PHE A 308 10.03 20.32 -5.17
CA PHE A 308 10.59 19.10 -4.58
C PHE A 308 11.98 18.80 -5.15
N HIS A 309 12.12 18.83 -6.47
CA HIS A 309 13.40 18.56 -7.14
C HIS A 309 14.45 19.64 -6.84
N GLU A 310 14.05 20.92 -6.82
CA GLU A 310 14.94 22.04 -6.46
C GLU A 310 15.42 21.93 -4.99
N ALA A 311 14.60 21.34 -4.11
CA ALA A 311 14.93 21.05 -2.71
C ALA A 311 15.72 19.75 -2.52
N GLY A 312 16.01 18.99 -3.58
CA GLY A 312 16.67 17.69 -3.47
C GLY A 312 15.80 16.61 -2.81
N MET A 313 14.48 16.69 -2.98
CA MET A 313 13.51 15.73 -2.49
C MET A 313 13.04 14.79 -3.61
N THR A 314 12.53 13.63 -3.21
CA THR A 314 11.92 12.64 -4.09
C THR A 314 10.63 12.11 -3.48
N SER A 315 9.68 11.76 -4.34
CA SER A 315 8.41 11.15 -3.96
C SER A 315 7.97 10.16 -5.04
N ASP A 316 7.06 9.25 -4.69
CA ASP A 316 6.58 8.20 -5.59
C ASP A 316 5.47 8.69 -6.56
N SER A 317 4.83 9.82 -6.25
CA SER A 317 3.79 10.46 -7.05
C SER A 317 3.84 11.99 -6.90
N PRO A 318 3.36 12.77 -7.90
CA PRO A 318 3.11 14.19 -7.74
C PRO A 318 2.17 14.50 -6.57
N PRO A 319 2.32 15.68 -5.92
CA PRO A 319 1.42 16.09 -4.85
C PRO A 319 0.00 16.31 -5.36
N ILE A 320 -0.95 16.30 -4.43
CA ILE A 320 -2.35 16.56 -4.70
C ILE A 320 -2.60 18.05 -4.55
N VAL A 321 -3.22 18.62 -5.60
CA VAL A 321 -3.83 19.94 -5.57
C VAL A 321 -5.26 19.73 -6.00
N SER A 322 -6.20 20.05 -5.12
CA SER A 322 -7.62 19.82 -5.39
C SER A 322 -8.44 21.05 -4.99
N VAL A 323 -9.41 21.41 -5.83
CA VAL A 323 -10.37 22.49 -5.57
C VAL A 323 -11.80 21.99 -5.48
N ASN A 324 -12.56 22.53 -4.53
CA ASN A 324 -13.99 22.30 -4.38
C ASN A 324 -14.31 20.79 -4.49
N ALA A 325 -15.15 20.38 -5.45
CA ALA A 325 -15.58 18.99 -5.60
C ALA A 325 -14.43 17.99 -5.73
N HIS A 326 -13.28 18.38 -6.30
CA HIS A 326 -12.11 17.51 -6.38
C HIS A 326 -11.50 17.24 -4.99
N SER A 327 -11.55 18.21 -4.07
CA SER A 327 -11.11 17.99 -2.68
C SER A 327 -12.04 17.04 -1.90
N ALA A 328 -13.24 16.76 -2.42
CA ALA A 328 -14.15 15.75 -1.86
C ALA A 328 -13.81 14.31 -2.30
N ASP A 329 -12.86 14.13 -3.22
CA ASP A 329 -12.29 12.84 -3.60
C ASP A 329 -10.88 12.70 -2.99
N PRO A 330 -10.71 11.89 -1.93
CA PRO A 330 -9.43 11.74 -1.23
C PRO A 330 -8.27 11.28 -2.13
N HIS A 331 -8.57 10.66 -3.28
CA HIS A 331 -7.58 10.12 -4.21
C HIS A 331 -7.46 10.92 -5.51
N PHE A 332 -8.08 12.10 -5.60
CA PHE A 332 -7.97 12.93 -6.79
C PHE A 332 -6.53 13.42 -6.98
N ILE A 333 -5.93 13.06 -8.12
CA ILE A 333 -4.64 13.59 -8.56
C ILE A 333 -4.87 14.29 -9.90
N ALA A 334 -4.62 15.60 -9.93
CA ALA A 334 -4.72 16.38 -11.15
C ALA A 334 -3.77 15.84 -12.23
N THR A 335 -4.24 15.82 -13.48
CA THR A 335 -3.45 15.47 -14.66
C THR A 335 -3.55 16.55 -15.73
N GLU A 336 -2.70 16.50 -16.74
CA GLU A 336 -2.77 17.42 -17.89
C GLU A 336 -4.15 17.41 -18.57
N LYS A 337 -4.91 16.31 -18.49
CA LYS A 337 -6.22 16.16 -19.13
C LYS A 337 -7.40 16.32 -18.19
N ASP A 338 -7.19 16.18 -16.89
CA ASP A 338 -8.23 16.15 -15.87
C ASP A 338 -7.78 17.00 -14.67
N HIS A 339 -8.25 18.25 -14.66
CA HIS A 339 -7.97 19.26 -13.66
C HIS A 339 -9.01 20.38 -13.74
N ALA A 340 -9.21 21.09 -12.64
CA ALA A 340 -10.07 22.26 -12.53
C ALA A 340 -9.28 23.57 -12.48
N GLN A 341 -9.89 24.63 -13.02
CA GLN A 341 -9.42 26.01 -12.86
C GLN A 341 -9.64 26.47 -11.42
N ILE A 342 -8.66 27.17 -10.86
CA ILE A 342 -8.75 27.78 -9.54
C ILE A 342 -9.21 29.23 -9.71
N ARG A 343 -10.26 29.62 -8.99
CA ARG A 343 -10.91 30.93 -9.09
C ARG A 343 -11.06 31.58 -7.71
N PRO A 344 -11.25 32.92 -7.66
CA PRO A 344 -11.69 33.56 -6.44
C PRO A 344 -12.98 32.92 -5.93
N GLY A 345 -12.99 32.57 -4.66
CA GLY A 345 -14.10 31.89 -3.98
C GLY A 345 -13.96 30.38 -3.84
N ASP A 346 -12.91 29.77 -4.41
CA ASP A 346 -12.69 28.33 -4.34
C ASP A 346 -12.00 27.88 -3.04
N PHE A 347 -12.38 26.69 -2.57
CA PHE A 347 -11.70 25.99 -1.47
C PHE A 347 -10.63 25.07 -2.03
N LEU A 348 -9.43 25.10 -1.44
CA LEU A 348 -8.26 24.35 -1.88
C LEU A 348 -7.83 23.35 -0.79
N LEU A 349 -7.39 22.17 -1.22
CA LEU A 349 -6.66 21.21 -0.42
C LEU A 349 -5.35 20.85 -1.15
N LEU A 350 -4.23 21.05 -0.45
CA LEU A 350 -2.89 20.67 -0.89
C LEU A 350 -2.43 19.53 0.01
N ASP A 351 -2.15 18.38 -0.59
CA ASP A 351 -1.58 17.23 0.10
C ASP A 351 -0.27 16.83 -0.59
N MET A 352 0.78 16.64 0.20
CA MET A 352 2.13 16.51 -0.30
C MET A 352 3.03 15.72 0.65
N TRP A 353 3.63 14.67 0.10
CA TRP A 353 4.62 13.82 0.76
C TRP A 353 5.90 13.73 -0.05
N ALA A 354 7.03 13.79 0.65
CA ALA A 354 8.34 13.53 0.05
C ALA A 354 9.39 13.22 1.11
N ARG A 355 10.50 12.61 0.67
CA ARG A 355 11.72 12.42 1.45
C ARG A 355 12.92 13.02 0.73
N MET A 356 14.01 13.25 1.46
CA MET A 356 15.25 13.70 0.81
C MET A 356 15.79 12.64 -0.16
N ASP A 357 16.28 13.05 -1.33
CA ASP A 357 16.78 12.18 -2.41
C ASP A 357 18.20 11.66 -2.11
N ARG A 358 18.30 10.86 -1.05
CA ARG A 358 19.51 10.14 -0.65
C ARG A 358 19.14 8.87 0.12
N PRO A 359 20.01 7.86 0.15
CA PRO A 359 19.69 6.58 0.79
C PRO A 359 19.39 6.72 2.29
N GLY A 360 18.46 5.90 2.79
CA GLY A 360 18.17 5.79 4.22
C GLY A 360 17.29 6.90 4.81
N THR A 361 16.79 7.82 3.98
CA THR A 361 15.86 8.88 4.40
C THR A 361 14.43 8.38 4.47
N VAL A 362 13.60 9.07 5.25
CA VAL A 362 12.17 8.73 5.44
C VAL A 362 11.29 9.91 5.02
N TYR A 363 10.03 9.64 4.72
CA TYR A 363 9.04 10.63 4.28
C TYR A 363 8.65 11.59 5.39
N GLY A 364 8.29 12.81 5.01
CA GLY A 364 7.26 13.59 5.70
C GLY A 364 6.01 13.67 4.82
N ASP A 365 4.87 13.91 5.44
CA ASP A 365 3.55 13.94 4.80
C ASP A 365 2.66 15.02 5.45
N ILE A 366 2.12 15.93 4.64
CA ILE A 366 1.28 17.01 5.14
C ILE A 366 0.14 17.36 4.18
N THR A 367 -1.01 17.63 4.77
CA THR A 367 -2.20 18.14 4.10
C THR A 367 -2.67 19.45 4.74
N TRP A 368 -2.82 20.48 3.92
CA TRP A 368 -3.26 21.81 4.31
C TRP A 368 -4.37 22.34 3.42
N THR A 369 -5.25 23.15 3.99
CA THR A 369 -6.38 23.72 3.26
C THR A 369 -6.35 25.25 3.18
N GLY A 370 -6.85 25.78 2.08
CA GLY A 370 -6.91 27.22 1.84
C GLY A 370 -8.22 27.64 1.19
N TYR A 371 -8.46 28.94 1.16
CA TYR A 371 -9.62 29.55 0.51
C TYR A 371 -9.17 30.74 -0.31
N ALA A 372 -9.56 30.78 -1.58
CA ALA A 372 -9.26 31.84 -2.52
C ALA A 372 -10.09 33.11 -2.26
N GLY A 373 -9.85 33.77 -1.13
CA GLY A 373 -10.48 35.02 -0.76
C GLY A 373 -10.37 35.35 0.74
N GLU A 374 -10.81 36.55 1.10
CA GLU A 374 -10.72 37.05 2.48
C GLU A 374 -11.80 36.48 3.41
N THR A 375 -13.00 36.24 2.88
CA THR A 375 -14.16 35.79 3.68
C THR A 375 -14.43 34.33 3.41
N ILE A 376 -14.03 33.46 4.34
CA ILE A 376 -14.29 32.02 4.28
C ILE A 376 -15.78 31.78 4.58
N PRO A 377 -16.52 31.04 3.73
CA PRO A 377 -17.90 30.70 4.01
C PRO A 377 -18.06 29.89 5.30
N GLU A 378 -19.14 30.13 6.04
CA GLU A 378 -19.39 29.53 7.36
C GLU A 378 -19.28 28.00 7.34
N GLU A 379 -19.77 27.35 6.29
CA GLU A 379 -19.72 25.90 6.17
C GLU A 379 -18.28 25.37 6.01
N HIS A 380 -17.43 25.99 5.19
CA HIS A 380 -16.03 25.60 5.07
C HIS A 380 -15.30 25.73 6.41
N GLN A 381 -15.52 26.86 7.11
CA GLN A 381 -14.94 27.09 8.43
C GLN A 381 -15.45 26.06 9.45
N LYS A 382 -16.76 25.76 9.46
CA LYS A 382 -17.35 24.75 10.35
C LYS A 382 -16.73 23.37 10.13
N ILE A 383 -16.64 22.90 8.89
CA ILE A 383 -16.06 21.58 8.60
C ILE A 383 -14.58 21.56 8.98
N PHE A 384 -13.83 22.62 8.67
CA PHE A 384 -12.45 22.75 9.09
C PHE A 384 -12.27 22.68 10.60
N ASP A 385 -13.10 23.37 11.38
CA ASP A 385 -13.02 23.34 12.83
C ASP A 385 -13.30 21.96 13.43
N ILE A 386 -14.23 21.19 12.83
CA ILE A 386 -14.51 19.80 13.25
C ILE A 386 -13.30 18.90 12.93
N VAL A 387 -12.75 19.00 11.73
CA VAL A 387 -11.57 18.21 11.32
C VAL A 387 -10.35 18.55 12.19
N ARG A 388 -10.09 19.85 12.42
CA ARG A 388 -9.04 20.33 13.32
C ARG A 388 -9.23 19.79 14.74
N GLY A 389 -10.45 19.88 15.27
CA GLY A 389 -10.79 19.34 16.60
C GLY A 389 -10.56 17.84 16.71
N SER A 390 -10.86 17.08 15.66
CA SER A 390 -10.58 15.64 15.56
C SER A 390 -9.08 15.34 15.61
N ARG A 391 -8.29 16.04 14.81
CA ARG A 391 -6.81 15.92 14.77
C ARG A 391 -6.22 16.22 16.14
N ASP A 392 -6.62 17.34 16.74
CA ASP A 392 -6.11 17.80 18.03
C ASP A 392 -6.47 16.82 19.17
N ALA A 393 -7.67 16.23 19.13
CA ALA A 393 -8.11 15.22 20.09
C ALA A 393 -7.25 13.95 20.00
N ALA A 394 -6.95 13.47 18.80
CA ALA A 394 -6.08 12.30 18.61
C ALA A 394 -4.65 12.56 19.09
N ILE A 395 -4.05 13.72 18.75
CA ILE A 395 -2.73 14.13 19.25
C ILE A 395 -2.71 14.18 20.78
N ALA A 396 -3.72 14.81 21.38
CA ALA A 396 -3.83 14.94 22.83
C ALA A 396 -3.95 13.57 23.52
N PHE A 397 -4.70 12.65 22.93
CA PHE A 397 -4.82 11.28 23.43
C PHE A 397 -3.46 10.56 23.42
N VAL A 398 -2.75 10.55 22.29
CA VAL A 398 -1.41 9.92 22.20
C VAL A 398 -0.45 10.51 23.24
N ARG A 399 -0.42 11.84 23.38
CA ARG A 399 0.39 12.53 24.41
C ARG A 399 0.03 12.10 25.83
N SER A 400 -1.26 12.03 26.15
CA SER A 400 -1.72 11.61 27.47
C SER A 400 -1.35 10.16 27.79
N ARG A 401 -1.42 9.28 26.78
CA ARG A 401 -1.11 7.86 26.91
C ARG A 401 0.40 7.61 27.06
N HIS A 402 1.21 8.34 26.28
CA HIS A 402 2.67 8.38 26.48
C HIS A 402 3.06 8.86 27.88
N ALA A 403 2.50 9.97 28.35
CA ALA A 403 2.78 10.50 29.69
C ALA A 403 2.39 9.55 30.83
N ALA A 404 1.40 8.67 30.59
CA ALA A 404 0.99 7.62 31.52
C ALA A 404 1.87 6.35 31.44
N GLY A 405 2.83 6.29 30.50
CA GLY A 405 3.68 5.12 30.26
C GLY A 405 2.97 3.95 29.56
N ASP A 406 1.84 4.23 28.89
CA ASP A 406 0.94 3.22 28.32
C ASP A 406 0.50 3.65 26.91
N LEU A 407 1.44 3.54 25.95
CA LEU A 407 1.22 3.93 24.56
C LEU A 407 0.03 3.17 23.95
N PRO A 408 -0.84 3.86 23.19
CA PRO A 408 -2.06 3.26 22.68
C PRO A 408 -1.79 2.37 21.45
N ARG A 409 -2.80 1.62 21.06
CA ARG A 409 -2.87 0.93 19.76
C ARG A 409 -3.41 1.88 18.69
N GLY A 410 -3.12 1.55 17.43
CA GLY A 410 -3.59 2.32 16.27
C GLY A 410 -5.11 2.54 16.26
N CYS A 411 -5.88 1.47 16.48
CA CYS A 411 -7.34 1.53 16.52
C CYS A 411 -7.91 2.43 17.61
N GLU A 412 -7.24 2.54 18.77
CA GLU A 412 -7.71 3.40 19.87
C GLU A 412 -7.56 4.88 19.53
N VAL A 413 -6.53 5.24 18.77
CA VAL A 413 -6.33 6.61 18.31
C VAL A 413 -7.31 6.98 17.19
N ASP A 414 -7.61 6.05 16.27
CA ASP A 414 -8.68 6.25 15.27
C ASP A 414 -10.04 6.45 15.92
N ASP A 415 -10.39 5.65 16.94
CA ASP A 415 -11.63 5.79 17.69
C ASP A 415 -11.78 7.21 18.25
N VAL A 416 -10.72 7.80 18.82
CA VAL A 416 -10.77 9.17 19.37
C VAL A 416 -11.10 10.20 18.29
N ALA A 417 -10.42 10.16 17.15
CA ALA A 417 -10.67 11.06 16.03
C ALA A 417 -12.08 10.85 15.46
N ARG A 418 -12.44 9.61 15.15
CA ARG A 418 -13.72 9.25 14.54
C ARG A 418 -14.90 9.59 15.46
N ASN A 419 -14.78 9.35 16.76
CA ASN A 419 -15.79 9.74 17.74
C ASN A 419 -16.01 11.26 17.75
N HIS A 420 -14.95 12.07 17.66
CA HIS A 420 -15.08 13.52 17.58
C HIS A 420 -15.92 13.93 16.36
N ILE A 421 -15.62 13.39 15.18
CA ILE A 421 -16.36 13.71 13.95
C ILE A 421 -17.81 13.21 14.02
N ARG A 422 -18.04 12.00 14.54
CA ARG A 422 -19.38 11.44 14.73
C ARG A 422 -20.24 12.30 15.65
N ASP A 423 -19.69 12.79 16.75
CA ASP A 423 -20.42 13.61 17.72
C ASP A 423 -20.87 14.96 17.11
N HIS A 424 -20.24 15.39 16.00
CA HIS A 424 -20.66 16.54 15.19
C HIS A 424 -21.58 16.18 14.01
N GLY A 425 -21.91 14.89 13.82
CA GLY A 425 -22.87 14.41 12.82
C GLY A 425 -22.29 14.15 11.43
N TYR A 426 -20.97 13.94 11.29
CA TYR A 426 -20.30 13.75 10.00
C TYR A 426 -19.60 12.38 9.83
N GLU A 427 -20.00 11.36 10.60
CA GLU A 427 -19.40 10.01 10.57
C GLU A 427 -19.36 9.41 9.16
N GLU A 428 -20.47 9.49 8.43
CA GLU A 428 -20.61 8.96 7.08
C GLU A 428 -19.75 9.69 6.03
N GLN A 429 -19.16 10.84 6.38
CA GLN A 429 -18.30 11.63 5.50
C GLN A 429 -16.81 11.50 5.86
N PHE A 430 -16.47 10.77 6.93
CA PHE A 430 -15.09 10.43 7.27
C PHE A 430 -14.73 9.03 6.75
N LEU A 431 -14.30 9.00 5.49
CA LEU A 431 -14.30 7.80 4.63
C LEU A 431 -13.03 6.93 4.69
N HIS A 432 -12.00 7.35 5.44
CA HIS A 432 -10.72 6.66 5.50
C HIS A 432 -10.23 6.52 6.94
N ARG A 433 -9.18 5.73 7.15
CA ARG A 433 -8.45 5.66 8.42
C ARG A 433 -7.92 7.04 8.85
N THR A 434 -7.75 7.25 10.16
CA THR A 434 -7.22 8.52 10.69
C THR A 434 -5.75 8.77 10.36
N GLY A 435 -4.99 7.75 9.97
CA GLY A 435 -3.62 7.94 9.48
C GLY A 435 -2.83 6.65 9.34
N HIS A 436 -1.55 6.77 9.03
CA HIS A 436 -0.68 5.64 8.69
C HIS A 436 0.73 5.78 9.25
N SER A 437 1.39 4.65 9.52
CA SER A 437 2.84 4.63 9.76
C SER A 437 3.60 5.27 8.60
N ILE A 438 4.59 6.11 8.92
CA ILE A 438 5.48 6.77 7.96
C ILE A 438 6.90 6.24 8.14
N ASN A 439 7.58 5.95 7.03
CA ASN A 439 8.96 5.48 7.02
C ASN A 439 9.65 5.76 5.67
N TYR A 440 10.53 4.87 5.22
CA TYR A 440 11.08 4.87 3.86
C TYR A 440 10.00 4.72 2.79
N GLU A 441 8.89 4.04 3.11
CA GLU A 441 7.64 4.11 2.36
C GLU A 441 6.70 5.08 3.09
N VAL A 442 5.95 5.90 2.36
CA VAL A 442 4.96 6.82 2.94
C VAL A 442 3.93 6.06 3.78
N HIS A 443 3.52 4.88 3.29
CA HIS A 443 2.71 3.89 4.02
C HIS A 443 3.59 2.75 4.54
N GLY A 444 4.22 2.94 5.69
CA GLY A 444 5.18 2.00 6.29
C GLY A 444 4.57 0.79 7.01
N ASN A 445 5.44 -0.12 7.49
CA ASN A 445 5.06 -1.38 8.14
C ASN A 445 4.74 -1.27 9.65
N GLY A 446 4.75 -0.06 10.23
CA GLY A 446 4.35 0.17 11.64
C GLY A 446 2.83 0.22 11.81
N ALA A 447 2.37 0.51 13.03
CA ALA A 447 0.95 0.71 13.32
C ALA A 447 0.36 1.84 12.45
N HIS A 448 -0.76 1.59 11.79
CA HIS A 448 -1.60 2.62 11.20
C HIS A 448 -2.61 3.09 12.25
N ILE A 449 -3.16 4.29 12.06
CA ILE A 449 -4.19 4.84 12.93
C ILE A 449 -5.54 4.48 12.31
N ASP A 450 -5.98 3.24 12.54
CA ASP A 450 -7.10 2.66 11.82
C ASP A 450 -7.99 1.77 12.71
N ASN A 451 -9.29 2.06 12.67
CA ASN A 451 -10.36 1.21 13.15
C ASN A 451 -11.55 1.20 12.17
N LEU A 452 -11.29 1.51 10.89
CA LEU A 452 -12.28 1.57 9.82
C LEU A 452 -12.02 0.50 8.76
N GLU A 453 -10.86 0.57 8.10
CA GLU A 453 -10.50 -0.37 7.04
C GLU A 453 -10.00 -1.69 7.66
N THR A 454 -9.21 -1.54 8.73
CA THR A 454 -8.70 -2.61 9.57
C THR A 454 -8.82 -2.22 11.03
N LYS A 455 -8.97 -3.22 11.91
CA LYS A 455 -8.82 -3.01 13.36
C LYS A 455 -7.34 -3.11 13.69
N ASP A 456 -6.61 -2.00 13.59
CA ASP A 456 -5.16 -2.01 13.80
C ASP A 456 -4.80 -2.08 15.29
N GLU A 457 -4.74 -3.30 15.81
CA GLU A 457 -4.36 -3.56 17.20
C GLU A 457 -2.84 -3.46 17.44
N ARG A 458 -2.01 -3.11 16.46
CA ARG A 458 -0.57 -2.91 16.72
C ARG A 458 -0.35 -1.77 17.70
N ARG A 459 0.61 -1.96 18.61
CA ARG A 459 1.01 -0.90 19.55
C ARG A 459 1.76 0.19 18.79
N ILE A 460 1.45 1.45 19.11
CA ILE A 460 2.35 2.55 18.77
C ILE A 460 3.60 2.40 19.65
N LEU A 461 4.78 2.41 19.02
CA LEU A 461 6.05 2.20 19.70
C LEU A 461 6.86 3.49 19.77
N THR A 462 7.79 3.57 20.73
CA THR A 462 8.76 4.67 20.74
C THR A 462 9.67 4.60 19.53
N ARG A 463 10.10 5.78 19.08
CA ARG A 463 10.84 6.03 17.85
C ARG A 463 10.09 5.68 16.57
N THR A 464 8.76 5.70 16.57
CA THR A 464 7.95 5.53 15.36
C THR A 464 7.27 6.84 14.98
N CYS A 465 6.94 7.00 13.69
CA CYS A 465 6.20 8.13 13.15
C CYS A 465 4.96 7.66 12.40
N PHE A 466 3.89 8.44 12.47
CA PHE A 466 2.65 8.21 11.74
C PHE A 466 1.91 9.54 11.47
N SER A 467 1.10 9.58 10.42
CA SER A 467 0.19 10.70 10.18
C SER A 467 -1.00 10.68 11.14
N ILE A 468 -1.51 11.87 11.48
CA ILE A 468 -2.87 12.09 11.97
C ILE A 468 -3.52 13.05 10.98
N GLU A 469 -4.45 12.53 10.19
CA GLU A 469 -5.00 13.16 8.99
C GLU A 469 -6.52 13.01 8.86
N PRO A 470 -7.34 13.21 9.92
CA PRO A 470 -8.78 13.07 9.79
C PRO A 470 -9.33 13.99 8.70
N GLY A 471 -10.41 13.55 8.03
CA GLY A 471 -11.01 14.31 6.94
C GLY A 471 -12.53 14.13 6.85
N ILE A 472 -13.20 15.16 6.31
CA ILE A 472 -14.63 15.14 6.01
C ILE A 472 -14.81 15.50 4.54
N TYR A 473 -15.46 14.62 3.78
CA TYR A 473 -15.64 14.76 2.34
C TYR A 473 -17.12 14.90 1.99
N LEU A 474 -17.51 16.08 1.51
CA LEU A 474 -18.88 16.38 1.07
C LEU A 474 -18.95 16.18 -0.45
N GLU A 475 -19.43 15.00 -0.86
CA GLU A 475 -19.46 14.56 -2.27
C GLU A 475 -20.00 15.65 -3.22
N GLY A 476 -19.23 15.92 -4.29
CA GLY A 476 -19.57 16.91 -5.31
C GLY A 476 -19.47 18.37 -4.85
N ARG A 477 -18.97 18.64 -3.64
CA ARG A 477 -18.93 19.99 -3.05
C ARG A 477 -17.53 20.41 -2.64
N PHE A 478 -17.02 19.86 -1.54
CA PHE A 478 -15.65 20.08 -1.04
C PHE A 478 -15.30 19.05 0.03
N GLY A 479 -14.02 18.82 0.25
CA GLY A 479 -13.51 18.04 1.36
C GLY A 479 -12.46 18.81 2.14
N VAL A 480 -12.33 18.47 3.41
CA VAL A 480 -11.31 19.03 4.30
C VAL A 480 -10.55 17.88 4.91
N ARG A 481 -9.22 17.90 4.78
CA ARG A 481 -8.30 17.06 5.53
C ARG A 481 -7.27 17.97 6.20
N SER A 482 -6.91 17.66 7.44
CA SER A 482 -5.82 18.34 8.12
C SER A 482 -4.88 17.28 8.68
N GLU A 483 -3.67 17.30 8.14
CA GLU A 483 -2.70 16.26 8.42
C GLU A 483 -1.44 16.83 9.05
N CYS A 484 -0.92 16.06 9.99
CA CYS A 484 0.39 16.28 10.56
C CYS A 484 1.06 14.96 10.91
N ASP A 485 2.38 14.97 10.85
CA ASP A 485 3.22 13.88 11.28
C ASP A 485 3.46 13.92 12.80
N VAL A 486 3.28 12.77 13.44
CA VAL A 486 3.47 12.58 14.87
C VAL A 486 4.56 11.55 15.11
N TYR A 487 5.68 12.02 15.68
CA TYR A 487 6.78 11.20 16.13
C TYR A 487 6.68 10.95 17.64
N VAL A 488 6.68 9.68 18.04
CA VAL A 488 6.72 9.27 19.45
C VAL A 488 8.16 9.07 19.86
N ASP A 489 8.70 10.02 20.59
CA ASP A 489 10.03 9.93 21.20
C ASP A 489 9.99 9.11 22.50
N GLU A 490 11.15 8.85 23.10
CA GLU A 490 11.24 8.20 24.41
C GLU A 490 10.63 9.08 25.51
N GLU A 491 10.89 10.38 25.46
CA GLU A 491 10.48 11.33 26.51
C GLU A 491 9.26 12.17 26.15
N SER A 492 8.84 12.21 24.89
CA SER A 492 7.74 13.07 24.46
C SER A 492 7.05 12.60 23.17
N VAL A 493 5.88 13.18 22.87
CA VAL A 493 5.20 13.00 21.58
C VAL A 493 5.23 14.32 20.83
N ARG A 494 5.95 14.34 19.72
CA ARG A 494 6.24 15.53 18.91
C ARG A 494 5.42 15.52 17.63
N VAL A 495 4.72 16.62 17.37
CA VAL A 495 4.27 16.94 16.01
C VAL A 495 5.48 17.55 15.28
N THR A 496 5.84 17.03 14.12
CA THR A 496 7.10 17.35 13.43
C THR A 496 7.00 18.53 12.44
N GLY A 497 5.95 19.35 12.59
CA GLY A 497 5.74 20.60 11.86
C GLY A 497 4.73 21.51 12.56
N PRO A 498 4.47 22.72 12.02
CA PRO A 498 3.36 23.57 12.48
C PRO A 498 2.00 22.88 12.28
N LEU A 499 1.06 23.18 13.16
CA LEU A 499 -0.33 22.76 13.02
C LEU A 499 -1.14 23.86 12.32
N GLN A 500 -2.03 23.45 11.41
CA GLN A 500 -2.97 24.40 10.82
C GLN A 500 -4.09 24.72 11.83
N ASP A 501 -4.16 25.97 12.28
CA ASP A 501 -5.19 26.46 13.22
C ASP A 501 -6.36 27.17 12.53
N SER A 502 -6.18 27.59 11.28
CA SER A 502 -7.22 28.23 10.47
C SER A 502 -7.03 27.92 8.98
N VAL A 503 -8.11 27.91 8.22
CA VAL A 503 -8.07 27.87 6.75
C VAL A 503 -7.22 29.04 6.24
N ILE A 504 -6.25 28.76 5.37
CA ILE A 504 -5.38 29.80 4.81
C ILE A 504 -6.18 30.71 3.89
N ARG A 505 -6.18 32.02 4.15
CA ARG A 505 -6.76 33.00 3.23
C ARG A 505 -5.76 33.32 2.14
N ILE A 506 -6.13 33.06 0.90
CA ILE A 506 -5.30 33.33 -0.27
C ILE A 506 -5.77 34.66 -0.88
N PRO A 507 -4.89 35.67 -0.98
CA PRO A 507 -5.25 36.96 -1.56
C PRO A 507 -5.73 36.83 -3.00
N VAL A 508 -6.81 37.52 -3.33
CA VAL A 508 -7.35 37.61 -4.70
C VAL A 508 -7.44 39.07 -5.11
N GLY A 509 -7.18 39.37 -6.38
CA GLY A 509 -7.30 40.73 -6.90
C GLY A 509 -8.72 41.27 -6.68
N ALA A 510 -8.86 42.59 -6.54
CA ALA A 510 -10.19 43.19 -6.42
C ALA A 510 -11.03 42.79 -7.64
N ALA A 511 -12.19 42.16 -7.39
CA ALA A 511 -13.14 41.84 -8.44
C ALA A 511 -13.54 43.15 -9.13
N GLY A 512 -13.08 43.33 -10.37
CA GLY A 512 -13.36 44.51 -11.20
C GLY A 512 -14.81 44.58 -11.65
#